data_AF-A0A963Q318-F1
#
_entry.id   AF-A0A963Q318-F1
#
_cell.length_a   1.000
_cell.length_b   1.000
_cell.length_c   1.000
_cell.angle_alpha   90.00
_cell.angle_beta   90.00
_cell.angle_gamma   90.00
#
_symmetry.space_group_name_H-M   'P 1'
#
loop_
_entity.id
_entity.type
_entity.pdbx_description
1 polymer ?
#
loop_
_entity_poly.entity_id
_entity_poly.type
_entity_poly.pdbx_seq_one_letter_code
_entity_poly.pdbx_strand_id
1 'polypeptide(L)'
;LLQHVKDFKKIGLVIIDEEHRFGVHGGQMETAMMLALKPRLVRMNRAAMFESTSRMRSRTFNILGNGRSAKFAWAAQDLNPEGVAGNAAAARVEDGFELLDAAGRALAAMLVEIDRLPPDTLRAVGLMPMPAPEAEPEHEPEASTDAED
;
A
#
# COMPACT_ATOMS: atom_id res chain seq x y z
N LEU A 1 3.66 -6.99 5.74
CA LEU A 1 3.35 -8.44 5.69
C LEU A 1 3.91 -9.15 4.45
N LEU A 2 3.58 -8.74 3.23
CA LEU A 2 4.05 -9.45 2.01
C LEU A 2 5.57 -9.36 1.75
N GLN A 3 6.27 -8.37 2.32
CA GLN A 3 7.74 -8.25 2.18
C GLN A 3 8.55 -9.32 2.94
N HIS A 4 7.95 -10.12 3.83
CA HIS A 4 8.63 -11.29 4.43
C HIS A 4 8.40 -12.58 3.63
N VAL A 5 7.50 -12.57 2.64
CA VAL A 5 7.29 -13.64 1.65
C VAL A 5 8.16 -13.36 0.41
N LYS A 6 9.40 -12.89 0.60
CA LYS A 6 10.31 -12.53 -0.51
C LYS A 6 10.72 -13.74 -1.35
N ASP A 7 10.62 -14.94 -0.79
CA ASP A 7 10.92 -16.18 -1.48
C ASP A 7 9.63 -16.95 -1.79
N PHE A 8 8.83 -16.48 -2.74
CA PHE A 8 7.65 -17.20 -3.22
C PHE A 8 7.98 -18.64 -3.66
N LYS A 9 9.22 -18.89 -4.13
CA LYS A 9 9.75 -20.23 -4.39
C LYS A 9 9.77 -21.15 -3.17
N LYS A 10 9.92 -20.63 -1.94
CA LYS A 10 9.92 -21.43 -0.70
C LYS A 10 8.53 -21.95 -0.34
N ILE A 11 7.47 -21.34 -0.87
CA ILE A 11 6.09 -21.79 -0.64
C ILE A 11 5.50 -22.53 -1.85
N GLY A 12 6.31 -22.89 -2.87
CA GLY A 12 5.84 -23.59 -4.08
C GLY A 12 5.33 -22.68 -5.19
N LEU A 13 5.18 -21.38 -4.90
CA LEU A 13 4.56 -20.43 -5.80
C LEU A 13 5.52 -19.94 -6.90
N VAL A 14 5.12 -20.14 -8.15
CA VAL A 14 5.83 -19.62 -9.33
C VAL A 14 5.23 -18.30 -9.75
N ILE A 15 5.75 -17.21 -9.18
CA ILE A 15 5.57 -15.86 -9.71
C ILE A 15 6.80 -15.53 -10.55
N ILE A 16 6.60 -15.26 -11.84
CA ILE A 16 7.70 -14.79 -12.70
C ILE A 16 8.15 -13.39 -12.29
N ASP A 17 9.44 -13.09 -12.42
CA ASP A 17 10.03 -11.82 -11.96
C ASP A 17 9.32 -10.58 -12.52
N GLU A 18 8.82 -10.68 -13.76
CA GLU A 18 7.96 -9.68 -14.39
C GLU A 18 6.72 -9.33 -13.56
N GLU A 19 6.00 -10.33 -13.05
CA GLU A 19 4.76 -10.12 -12.29
C GLU A 19 5.08 -9.46 -10.95
N HIS A 20 6.13 -9.91 -10.27
CA HIS A 20 6.58 -9.25 -9.04
C HIS A 20 7.01 -7.79 -9.29
N ARG A 21 7.62 -7.51 -10.44
CA ARG A 21 8.15 -6.18 -10.79
C ARG A 21 7.06 -5.20 -11.26
N PHE A 22 6.08 -5.68 -12.03
CA PHE A 22 5.11 -4.83 -12.73
C PHE A 22 3.65 -5.12 -12.40
N GLY A 23 3.35 -6.27 -11.80
CA GLY A 23 2.02 -6.72 -11.39
C GLY A 23 1.68 -6.23 -10.00
N VAL A 24 1.11 -5.03 -9.88
CA VAL A 24 0.89 -4.36 -8.59
C VAL A 24 -0.57 -4.36 -8.13
N HIS A 25 -1.52 -4.72 -8.99
CA HIS A 25 -2.94 -4.80 -8.63
C HIS A 25 -3.74 -5.66 -9.62
N GLY A 26 -4.62 -6.52 -9.12
CA GLY A 26 -5.50 -7.43 -9.86
C GLY A 26 -4.75 -8.48 -10.69
N GLY A 27 -3.46 -8.69 -10.41
CA GLY A 27 -2.60 -9.65 -11.10
C GLY A 27 -2.77 -11.11 -10.63
N GLN A 28 -1.75 -11.93 -10.87
CA GLN A 28 -1.75 -13.37 -10.59
C GLN A 28 -2.06 -13.66 -9.11
N MET A 29 -1.38 -13.00 -8.18
CA MET A 29 -1.52 -13.25 -6.72
C MET A 29 -2.90 -12.91 -6.19
N GLU A 30 -3.38 -11.69 -6.43
CA GLU A 30 -4.66 -11.22 -5.89
C GLU A 30 -5.83 -12.03 -6.48
N THR A 31 -5.74 -12.37 -7.78
CA THR A 31 -6.73 -13.23 -8.43
C THR A 31 -6.70 -14.65 -7.87
N ALA A 32 -5.50 -15.23 -7.64
CA ALA A 32 -5.35 -16.55 -7.02
C ALA A 32 -5.95 -16.61 -5.60
N MET A 33 -5.66 -15.60 -4.76
CA MET A 33 -6.24 -15.49 -3.42
C MET A 33 -7.78 -15.39 -3.49
N MET A 34 -8.31 -14.58 -4.42
CA MET A 34 -9.76 -14.46 -4.59
C MET A 34 -10.41 -15.74 -5.12
N LEU A 35 -9.73 -16.50 -5.99
CA LEU A 35 -10.19 -17.83 -6.42
C LEU A 35 -10.30 -18.79 -5.23
N ALA A 36 -9.33 -18.77 -4.30
CA ALA A 36 -9.36 -19.61 -3.11
C ALA A 36 -10.45 -19.18 -2.11
N LEU A 37 -10.65 -17.87 -1.89
CA LEU A 37 -11.59 -17.35 -0.89
C LEU A 37 -13.05 -17.30 -1.37
N LYS A 38 -13.26 -16.78 -2.59
CA LYS A 38 -14.57 -16.41 -3.14
C LYS A 38 -14.61 -16.69 -4.66
N PRO A 39 -14.46 -17.95 -5.10
CA PRO A 39 -14.32 -18.29 -6.52
C PRO A 39 -15.48 -17.78 -7.39
N ARG A 40 -16.70 -17.73 -6.84
CA ARG A 40 -17.90 -17.24 -7.56
C ARG A 40 -17.84 -15.76 -7.93
N LEU A 41 -16.94 -14.98 -7.31
CA LEU A 41 -16.74 -13.56 -7.62
C LEU A 41 -15.68 -13.34 -8.70
N VAL A 42 -14.93 -14.38 -9.09
CA VAL A 42 -13.87 -14.29 -10.10
C VAL A 42 -14.39 -14.80 -11.44
N ARG A 43 -14.39 -13.92 -12.44
CA ARG A 43 -14.77 -14.24 -13.83
C ARG A 43 -13.52 -14.58 -14.63
N MET A 44 -13.02 -15.81 -14.51
CA MET A 44 -11.76 -16.23 -15.17
C MET A 44 -11.79 -16.10 -16.70
N ASN A 45 -12.96 -16.14 -17.33
CA ASN A 45 -13.10 -15.87 -18.77
C ASN A 45 -12.79 -14.42 -19.17
N ARG A 46 -12.63 -13.50 -18.20
CA ARG A 46 -12.18 -12.11 -18.40
C ARG A 46 -10.77 -11.87 -17.86
N ALA A 47 -10.13 -12.88 -17.27
CA ALA A 47 -8.78 -12.76 -16.78
C ALA A 47 -7.81 -12.70 -17.98
N ALA A 48 -6.89 -11.74 -17.95
CA ALA A 48 -5.94 -11.49 -19.02
C ALA A 48 -4.59 -11.02 -18.45
N MET A 49 -3.63 -10.80 -19.34
CA MET A 49 -2.42 -10.04 -19.03
C MET A 49 -2.70 -8.55 -19.25
N PHE A 50 -2.68 -7.77 -18.18
CA PHE A 50 -2.86 -6.32 -18.21
C PHE A 50 -1.50 -5.63 -18.08
N GLU A 51 -0.91 -5.25 -19.21
CA GLU A 51 0.39 -4.58 -19.24
C GLU A 51 0.30 -3.20 -18.56
N SER A 52 1.22 -2.92 -17.64
CA SER A 52 1.27 -1.63 -16.95
C SER A 52 2.06 -0.59 -17.73
N THR A 53 1.69 0.69 -17.61
CA THR A 53 2.44 1.82 -18.19
C THR A 53 3.88 1.87 -17.69
N SER A 54 4.14 1.38 -16.47
CA SER A 54 5.50 1.20 -15.96
C SER A 54 6.29 0.19 -16.79
N ARG A 55 5.74 -0.99 -17.09
CA ARG A 55 6.39 -1.99 -17.95
C ARG A 55 6.69 -1.42 -19.33
N MET A 56 5.76 -0.67 -19.92
CA MET A 56 5.98 -0.01 -21.21
C MET A 56 7.15 0.99 -21.14
N ARG A 57 7.16 1.88 -20.14
CA ARG A 57 8.24 2.86 -19.94
C ARG A 57 9.58 2.19 -19.64
N SER A 58 9.61 1.02 -19.00
CA SER A 58 10.85 0.31 -18.67
C SER A 58 11.74 -0.01 -19.89
N ARG A 59 11.14 -0.02 -21.09
CA ARG A 59 11.83 -0.26 -22.36
C ARG A 59 12.74 0.92 -22.77
N THR A 60 12.47 2.12 -22.28
CA THR A 60 13.17 3.36 -22.68
C THR A 60 13.63 4.23 -21.51
N PHE A 61 13.07 4.05 -20.31
CA PHE A 61 13.37 4.85 -19.12
C PHE A 61 13.98 3.99 -18.00
N ASN A 62 15.23 4.31 -17.65
CA ASN A 62 15.98 3.60 -16.61
C ASN A 62 15.49 3.86 -15.18
N ILE A 63 14.77 4.97 -14.95
CA ILE A 63 14.28 5.41 -13.63
C ILE A 63 12.75 5.40 -13.59
N LEU A 64 12.08 6.18 -14.44
CA LEU A 64 10.62 6.38 -14.46
C LEU A 64 9.86 5.27 -15.21
N GLY A 65 10.09 4.03 -14.83
CA GLY A 65 9.49 2.89 -15.53
C GLY A 65 10.11 1.56 -15.16
N ASN A 66 11.24 1.54 -14.47
CA ASN A 66 11.94 0.30 -14.14
C ASN A 66 11.18 -0.62 -13.15
N GLY A 67 9.96 -0.27 -12.73
CA GLY A 67 9.12 -1.07 -11.83
C GLY A 67 9.56 -1.07 -10.36
N ARG A 68 10.71 -0.46 -10.02
CA ARG A 68 11.36 -0.53 -8.71
C ARG A 68 11.56 0.82 -8.02
N SER A 69 12.03 1.83 -8.75
CA SER A 69 12.54 3.08 -8.16
C SER A 69 11.46 4.13 -7.91
N ALA A 70 10.82 4.61 -8.97
CA ALA A 70 9.74 5.61 -8.86
C ALA A 70 8.46 5.03 -9.47
N LYS A 71 7.41 4.94 -8.66
CA LYS A 71 6.07 4.61 -9.16
C LYS A 71 5.45 5.91 -9.70
N PHE A 72 5.38 6.01 -11.03
CA PHE A 72 4.74 7.14 -11.70
C PHE A 72 3.27 6.79 -11.99
N ALA A 73 2.48 6.76 -10.92
CA ALA A 73 1.04 6.49 -10.88
C ALA A 73 0.50 6.84 -9.49
N TRP A 74 -0.73 7.33 -9.42
CA TRP A 74 -1.46 7.59 -8.17
C TRP A 74 -2.62 6.61 -8.01
N ALA A 75 -3.39 6.38 -9.07
CA ALA A 75 -4.49 5.42 -9.14
C ALA A 75 -4.13 4.21 -10.02
N ALA A 76 -4.86 3.10 -9.86
CA ALA A 76 -4.62 1.90 -10.67
C ALA A 76 -4.84 2.15 -12.16
N GLN A 77 -5.77 3.04 -12.51
CA GLN A 77 -6.07 3.45 -13.88
C GLN A 77 -4.90 4.17 -14.56
N ASP A 78 -4.03 4.83 -13.79
CA ASP A 78 -2.81 5.46 -14.31
C ASP A 78 -1.79 4.40 -14.79
N LEU A 79 -1.88 3.18 -14.25
CA LEU A 79 -1.06 2.04 -14.64
C LEU A 79 -1.68 1.27 -15.80
N ASN A 80 -3.00 1.13 -15.85
CA ASN A 80 -3.71 0.50 -16.95
C ASN A 80 -5.18 0.98 -16.93
N PRO A 81 -5.79 1.39 -18.06
CA PRO A 81 -7.15 1.93 -18.09
C PRO A 81 -8.23 1.05 -17.46
N GLU A 82 -8.06 -0.27 -17.47
CA GLU A 82 -8.99 -1.24 -16.85
C GLU A 82 -8.88 -1.28 -15.32
N GLY A 83 -7.94 -0.53 -14.73
CA GLY A 83 -7.67 -0.51 -13.29
C GLY A 83 -6.92 -1.73 -12.78
N VAL A 84 -6.30 -2.53 -13.66
CA VAL A 84 -5.58 -3.77 -13.34
C VAL A 84 -4.18 -3.75 -13.95
N ALA A 85 -3.16 -4.14 -13.20
CA ALA A 85 -1.79 -4.24 -13.66
C ALA A 85 -1.18 -5.58 -13.19
N GLY A 86 -0.98 -6.52 -14.12
CA GLY A 86 -0.46 -7.86 -13.85
C GLY A 86 -1.11 -8.96 -14.70
N ASN A 87 -0.69 -10.20 -14.50
CA ASN A 87 -1.17 -11.37 -15.24
C ASN A 87 -2.25 -12.15 -14.47
N ALA A 88 -3.50 -11.66 -14.51
CA ALA A 88 -4.62 -12.34 -13.88
C ALA A 88 -4.88 -13.74 -14.50
N ALA A 89 -4.57 -13.91 -15.79
CA ALA A 89 -4.79 -15.19 -16.49
C ALA A 89 -3.88 -16.32 -16.00
N ALA A 90 -2.75 -16.01 -15.36
CA ALA A 90 -1.86 -17.01 -14.78
C ALA A 90 -2.32 -17.50 -13.40
N ALA A 91 -3.39 -16.94 -12.84
CA ALA A 91 -3.84 -17.26 -11.50
C ALA A 91 -4.37 -18.70 -11.38
N ARG A 92 -3.92 -19.40 -10.34
CA ARG A 92 -4.38 -20.74 -9.98
C ARG A 92 -5.00 -20.73 -8.59
N VAL A 93 -5.95 -21.62 -8.35
CA VAL A 93 -6.59 -21.73 -7.01
C VAL A 93 -5.63 -22.31 -5.98
N GLU A 94 -4.75 -23.23 -6.39
CA GLU A 94 -3.73 -23.84 -5.52
C GLU A 94 -2.77 -22.79 -4.95
N ASP A 95 -2.25 -21.94 -5.83
CA ASP A 95 -1.43 -20.77 -5.50
C ASP A 95 -2.11 -19.87 -4.45
N GLY A 96 -3.44 -19.71 -4.57
CA GLY A 96 -4.25 -18.94 -3.64
C GLY A 96 -4.26 -19.53 -2.23
N PHE A 97 -4.40 -20.86 -2.11
CA PHE A 97 -4.34 -21.53 -0.80
C PHE A 97 -2.97 -21.40 -0.15
N GLU A 98 -1.88 -21.58 -0.91
CA GLU A 98 -0.51 -21.44 -0.41
C GLU A 98 -0.24 -20.00 0.08
N LEU A 99 -0.66 -19.00 -0.69
CA LEU A 99 -0.55 -17.58 -0.32
C LEU A 99 -1.31 -17.27 0.97
N LEU A 100 -2.54 -17.79 1.12
CA LEU A 100 -3.38 -17.54 2.27
C LEU A 100 -2.83 -18.20 3.54
N ASP A 101 -2.35 -19.44 3.46
CA ASP A 101 -1.71 -20.12 4.60
C ASP A 101 -0.43 -19.39 5.04
N ALA A 102 0.44 -19.03 4.08
CA ALA A 102 1.66 -18.29 4.37
C ALA A 102 1.39 -16.91 5.00
N ALA A 103 0.45 -16.15 4.42
CA ALA A 103 0.07 -14.84 4.94
C ALA A 103 -0.59 -14.94 6.32
N GLY A 104 -1.45 -15.94 6.53
CA GLY A 104 -2.10 -16.19 7.82
C GLY A 104 -1.10 -16.51 8.92
N ARG A 105 -0.13 -17.39 8.66
CA ARG A 105 0.95 -17.71 9.61
C ARG A 105 1.81 -16.50 9.93
N ALA A 106 2.20 -15.72 8.92
CA ALA A 106 3.00 -14.52 9.12
C ALA A 106 2.26 -13.46 9.94
N LEU A 107 0.95 -13.28 9.70
CA LEU A 107 0.11 -12.39 10.49
C LEU A 107 0.02 -12.84 11.94
N ALA A 108 -0.25 -14.13 12.18
CA ALA A 108 -0.32 -14.68 13.53
C ALA A 108 1.00 -14.50 14.28
N ALA A 109 2.15 -14.77 13.64
CA ALA A 109 3.46 -14.56 14.23
C ALA A 109 3.71 -13.09 14.59
N MET A 110 3.41 -12.16 13.68
CA MET A 110 3.53 -10.72 13.92
C MET A 110 2.66 -10.25 15.09
N LEU A 111 1.43 -10.77 15.23
CA LEU A 111 0.56 -10.44 16.36
C LEU A 111 1.14 -10.92 17.70
N VAL A 112 1.75 -12.11 17.73
CA VAL A 112 2.45 -12.62 18.92
C VAL A 112 3.67 -11.76 19.26
N GLU A 113 4.41 -11.28 18.25
CA GLU A 113 5.52 -10.35 18.47
C GLU A 113 5.03 -9.02 19.04
N ILE A 114 3.96 -8.45 18.48
CA ILE A 114 3.34 -7.20 18.96
C ILE A 114 2.90 -7.32 20.41
N ASP A 115 2.24 -8.42 20.79
CA ASP A 115 1.78 -8.68 22.16
C ASP A 115 2.94 -8.70 23.17
N ARG A 116 4.13 -9.11 22.74
CA ARG A 116 5.35 -9.19 23.56
C ARG A 116 6.17 -7.90 23.56
N LEU A 117 5.81 -6.90 22.75
CA LEU A 117 6.53 -5.64 22.73
C LEU A 117 6.34 -4.90 24.07
N PRO A 118 7.40 -4.33 24.66
CA PRO A 118 7.29 -3.49 25.84
C PRO A 118 6.25 -2.37 25.66
N PRO A 119 5.44 -2.02 26.68
CA PRO A 119 4.43 -0.96 26.57
C PRO A 119 4.99 0.43 26.19
N ASP A 120 6.28 0.67 26.47
CA ASP A 120 7.02 1.89 26.15
C ASP A 120 7.71 1.84 24.77
N THR A 121 7.47 0.80 23.97
CA THR A 121 7.96 0.69 22.58
C THR A 121 7.54 1.89 21.74
N LEU A 122 6.30 2.34 21.92
CA LEU A 122 5.84 3.62 21.38
C LEU A 122 6.05 4.68 22.46
N ARG A 123 7.06 5.52 22.26
CA ARG A 123 7.21 6.72 23.08
C ARG A 123 6.00 7.61 22.82
N ALA A 124 5.33 8.04 23.89
CA ALA A 124 4.51 9.23 23.77
C ALA A 124 5.44 10.32 23.23
N VAL A 125 5.15 10.83 22.03
CA VAL A 125 5.66 12.15 21.65
C VAL A 125 5.14 13.05 22.76
N GLY A 126 6.05 13.60 23.56
CA GLY A 126 5.68 14.60 24.55
C GLY A 126 4.84 15.61 23.81
N LEU A 127 3.53 15.65 24.10
CA LEU A 127 2.70 16.77 23.74
C LEU A 127 3.49 17.95 24.29
N MET A 128 4.10 18.74 23.41
CA MET A 128 4.66 20.01 23.83
C MET A 128 3.54 20.67 24.62
N PRO A 129 3.78 21.12 25.87
CA PRO A 129 2.76 21.87 26.58
C PRO A 129 2.31 22.97 25.63
N MET A 130 1.02 22.98 25.30
CA MET A 130 0.45 24.08 24.54
C MET A 130 0.90 25.35 25.26
N PRO A 131 1.51 26.31 24.56
CA PRO A 131 1.82 27.58 25.20
C PRO A 131 0.54 28.08 25.85
N ALA A 132 0.64 28.55 27.09
CA ALA A 132 -0.48 29.21 27.73
C ALA A 132 -1.04 30.24 26.74
N PRO A 133 -2.37 30.37 26.60
CA PRO A 133 -2.93 31.39 25.72
C PRO A 133 -2.27 32.71 26.07
N GLU A 134 -1.67 33.36 25.06
CA GLU A 134 -1.11 34.69 25.24
C GLU A 134 -2.21 35.55 25.86
N ALA A 135 -1.88 36.26 26.95
CA ALA A 135 -2.80 37.20 27.54
C ALA A 135 -3.25 38.16 26.43
N GLU A 136 -4.55 38.28 26.21
CA GLU A 136 -5.07 39.26 25.26
C GLU A 136 -4.45 40.62 25.60
N PRO A 137 -3.99 41.39 24.61
CA PRO A 137 -3.42 42.70 24.88
C PRO A 137 -4.46 43.51 25.65
N GLU A 138 -4.05 43.98 26.83
CA GLU A 138 -4.85 44.90 27.63
C GLU A 138 -5.27 46.05 26.71
N HIS A 139 -6.57 46.16 26.46
CA HIS A 139 -7.12 47.24 25.66
C HIS A 139 -6.93 48.52 26.47
N GLU A 140 -5.83 49.25 26.22
CA GLU A 140 -5.65 50.59 26.75
C GLU A 140 -6.88 51.42 26.34
N PRO A 141 -7.59 52.06 27.28
CA PRO A 141 -8.74 52.87 26.94
C PRO A 141 -8.27 54.00 26.02
N GLU A 142 -8.86 54.10 24.82
CA GLU A 142 -8.62 55.20 23.90
C GLU A 142 -8.77 56.53 24.64
N ALA A 143 -7.70 57.33 24.63
CA ALA A 143 -7.71 58.67 25.21
C ALA A 143 -8.81 59.50 24.54
N SER A 144 -9.82 59.90 25.32
CA SER A 144 -10.89 60.76 24.83
C SER A 144 -10.30 62.12 24.46
N THR A 145 -10.19 62.41 23.16
CA THR A 145 -9.88 63.76 22.69
C THR A 145 -11.17 64.57 22.67
N ASP A 146 -11.62 64.99 23.86
CA ASP A 146 -12.52 66.12 23.98
C ASP A 146 -11.65 67.38 24.00
N ALA A 147 -11.52 68.00 22.83
CA ALA A 147 -11.08 69.38 22.71
C ALA A 147 -12.31 70.21 22.33
N GLU A 148 -12.87 70.88 23.33
CA GLU A 148 -13.82 71.99 23.19
C GLU A 148 -13.08 73.24 22.66
N ASP A 149 -13.43 73.67 21.44
CA ASP A 149 -13.85 75.04 21.03
C ASP A 149 -13.81 75.20 19.49
#